data_AF-A0A416U4B8-F1
#
_entry.id   AF-A0A416U4B8-F1
#
_cell.length_a   1.000
_cell.length_b   1.000
_cell.length_c   1.000
_cell.angle_alpha   90.00
_cell.angle_beta   90.00
_cell.angle_gamma   90.00
#
_symmetry.space_group_name_H-M   'P 1'
#
loop_
_entity.id
_entity.type
_entity.pdbx_description
1 polymer ?
#
loop_
_entity_poly.entity_id
_entity_poly.type
_entity_poly.pdbx_seq_one_letter_code
_entity_poly.pdbx_strand_id
1 'polypeptide(L)'
;MAKKNVRNMKVCGQSGYKYETVPAITLKGKWLEELGFHLEDYVQVKCENGQLIITPDVDKAQEQEAKTAFMDEEIKKLIIRYQNEKEEITAKYVAEQSAGCYGKKA
;
A
#
# COMPACT_ATOMS: atom_id res chain seq x y z
N MET A 1 -29.74 -5.84 -18.07
CA MET A 1 -29.94 -7.08 -17.27
C MET A 1 -30.64 -6.70 -15.98
N ALA A 2 -31.62 -7.47 -15.51
CA ALA A 2 -32.32 -7.15 -14.26
C ALA A 2 -31.33 -7.22 -13.08
N LYS A 3 -31.26 -6.15 -12.29
CA LYS A 3 -30.47 -6.13 -11.05
C LYS A 3 -31.00 -7.21 -10.12
N LYS A 4 -30.22 -8.26 -9.90
CA LYS A 4 -30.56 -9.33 -8.96
C LYS A 4 -30.22 -8.84 -7.55
N ASN A 5 -31.22 -8.35 -6.84
CA ASN A 5 -31.07 -7.75 -5.50
C ASN A 5 -30.78 -8.78 -4.40
N VAL A 6 -31.01 -10.07 -4.67
CA VAL A 6 -30.79 -11.17 -3.70
C VAL A 6 -29.92 -12.25 -4.32
N ARG A 7 -28.86 -12.63 -3.61
CA ARG A 7 -27.95 -13.72 -4.00
C ARG A 7 -27.83 -14.70 -2.84
N ASN A 8 -28.22 -15.95 -3.08
CA ASN A 8 -28.07 -17.03 -2.10
C ASN A 8 -26.63 -17.56 -2.19
N MET A 9 -25.93 -17.58 -1.06
CA MET A 9 -24.53 -17.99 -0.97
C MET A 9 -24.38 -18.99 0.17
N LYS A 10 -23.39 -19.89 0.05
CA LYS A 10 -23.07 -20.87 1.09
C LYS A 10 -21.94 -20.32 1.95
N VAL A 11 -22.10 -20.42 3.26
CA VAL A 11 -20.98 -20.26 4.20
C VAL A 11 -20.09 -21.50 4.08
N CYS A 12 -18.83 -21.28 3.74
CA CYS A 12 -17.85 -22.34 3.58
C CYS A 12 -16.86 -22.32 4.74
N GLY A 13 -16.23 -23.46 5.02
CA GLY A 13 -15.08 -23.50 5.92
C GLY A 13 -13.83 -22.97 5.23
N GLN A 14 -13.08 -22.12 5.92
CA GLN A 14 -11.71 -21.74 5.56
C GLN A 14 -10.75 -22.17 6.67
N SER A 15 -9.50 -22.46 6.31
CA SER A 15 -8.46 -22.71 7.29
C SER A 15 -8.16 -21.40 8.04
N GLY A 16 -8.41 -21.39 9.34
CA GLY A 16 -8.11 -20.29 10.24
C GLY A 16 -6.77 -20.46 10.94
N TYR A 17 -6.53 -19.61 11.95
CA TYR A 17 -5.37 -19.73 12.84
C TYR A 17 -5.38 -21.09 13.56
N LYS A 18 -4.19 -21.70 13.73
CA LYS A 18 -4.03 -23.06 14.30
C LYS A 18 -4.74 -24.20 13.53
N TYR A 19 -5.00 -24.03 12.23
CA TYR A 19 -5.66 -25.04 11.37
C TYR A 19 -7.11 -25.36 11.78
N GLU A 20 -7.75 -24.49 12.56
CA GLU A 20 -9.17 -24.62 12.86
C GLU A 20 -10.00 -24.22 11.64
N THR A 21 -11.09 -24.94 11.38
CA THR A 21 -12.01 -24.55 10.30
C THR A 21 -12.90 -23.41 10.78
N VAL A 22 -12.74 -22.24 10.19
CA VAL A 22 -13.53 -21.04 10.50
C VAL A 22 -14.60 -20.79 9.42
N PRO A 23 -15.77 -20.23 9.77
CA PRO A 23 -16.78 -19.88 8.78
C PRO A 23 -16.30 -18.69 7.92
N ALA A 24 -16.49 -18.81 6.61
CA ALA A 24 -16.15 -17.77 5.63
C ALA A 24 -17.28 -17.56 4.61
N ILE A 25 -17.53 -16.30 4.29
CA ILE A 25 -18.44 -15.86 3.22
C ILE A 25 -17.58 -15.24 2.13
N THR A 26 -17.68 -15.78 0.91
CA THR A 26 -16.89 -15.30 -0.23
C THR A 26 -17.81 -14.59 -1.23
N LEU A 27 -17.69 -13.26 -1.33
CA LEU A 27 -18.37 -12.44 -2.33
C LEU A 27 -17.48 -12.32 -3.57
N LYS A 28 -17.94 -12.81 -4.73
CA LYS A 28 -17.19 -12.75 -6.01
C LYS A 28 -18.11 -12.42 -7.18
N GLY A 29 -17.59 -11.63 -8.13
CA GLY A 29 -18.20 -11.38 -9.44
C GLY A 29 -18.33 -9.89 -9.79
N LYS A 30 -18.51 -9.61 -11.09
CA LYS A 30 -18.62 -8.25 -11.65
C LYS A 30 -19.75 -7.39 -11.07
N TRP A 31 -20.73 -8.01 -10.42
CA TRP A 31 -21.83 -7.30 -9.76
C TRP A 31 -21.38 -6.48 -8.54
N LEU A 32 -20.19 -6.74 -8.01
CA LEU A 32 -19.59 -5.90 -6.96
C LEU A 32 -19.21 -4.52 -7.52
N GLU A 33 -18.61 -4.48 -8.72
CA GLU A 33 -18.30 -3.23 -9.43
C GLU A 33 -19.57 -2.45 -9.75
N GLU A 34 -20.65 -3.12 -10.17
CA GLU A 34 -21.96 -2.49 -10.42
C GLU A 34 -22.58 -1.87 -9.15
N LEU A 35 -22.16 -2.30 -7.96
CA LEU A 35 -22.56 -1.75 -6.66
C LEU A 35 -21.59 -0.69 -6.13
N GLY A 36 -20.53 -0.38 -6.88
CA GLY A 36 -19.52 0.60 -6.50
C GLY A 36 -18.37 0.06 -5.66
N PHE A 37 -18.20 -1.27 -5.58
CA PHE A 37 -17.02 -1.89 -4.97
C PHE A 37 -16.00 -2.23 -6.07
N HIS A 38 -14.92 -1.47 -6.11
CA HIS A 38 -13.83 -1.64 -7.05
C HIS A 38 -12.69 -2.44 -6.42
N LEU A 39 -11.71 -2.80 -7.25
CA LEU A 39 -10.47 -3.39 -6.75
C LEU A 39 -9.73 -2.36 -5.90
N GLU A 40 -9.09 -2.83 -4.83
CA GLU A 40 -8.33 -2.01 -3.88
C GLU A 40 -9.16 -1.03 -3.02
N ASP A 41 -10.50 -1.03 -3.19
CA ASP A 41 -11.39 -0.28 -2.31
C ASP A 41 -11.34 -0.85 -0.89
N TYR A 42 -11.25 0.07 0.08
CA TYR A 42 -11.48 -0.27 1.47
C TYR A 42 -12.97 -0.43 1.73
N VAL A 43 -13.33 -1.42 2.55
CA VAL A 43 -14.71 -1.67 2.95
C VAL A 43 -14.84 -1.74 4.47
N GLN A 44 -15.94 -1.22 4.97
CA GLN A 44 -16.37 -1.35 6.35
C GLN A 44 -17.48 -2.40 6.42
N VAL A 45 -17.39 -3.31 7.39
CA VAL A 45 -18.45 -4.26 7.70
C VAL A 45 -18.99 -3.94 9.08
N LYS A 46 -20.26 -3.52 9.14
CA LYS A 46 -20.98 -3.33 10.39
C LYS A 46 -21.81 -4.57 10.71
N CYS A 47 -21.74 -5.02 11.95
CA CYS A 47 -22.48 -6.17 12.46
C CYS A 47 -23.62 -5.67 13.36
N GLU A 48 -24.85 -5.69 12.86
CA GLU A 48 -26.01 -5.18 13.60
C GLU A 48 -27.17 -6.18 13.52
N ASN A 49 -27.73 -6.59 14.66
CA ASN A 49 -28.91 -7.46 14.72
C ASN A 49 -28.83 -8.76 13.88
N GLY A 50 -27.63 -9.39 13.82
CA GLY A 50 -27.40 -10.59 13.01
C GLY A 50 -27.26 -10.32 11.51
N GLN A 51 -27.20 -9.06 11.10
CA GLN A 51 -26.95 -8.64 9.72
C GLN A 51 -25.52 -8.11 9.57
N LEU A 52 -24.97 -8.31 8.37
CA LEU A 52 -23.71 -7.71 7.94
C LEU A 52 -24.02 -6.63 6.91
N ILE A 53 -23.69 -5.38 7.23
CA ILE A 53 -23.84 -4.24 6.32
C ILE A 53 -22.45 -3.89 5.81
N ILE A 54 -22.22 -4.06 4.51
CA ILE A 54 -20.94 -3.80 3.85
C ILE A 54 -21.05 -2.48 3.10
N THR A 55 -20.18 -1.53 3.40
CA THR A 55 -20.12 -0.21 2.75
C THR A 55 -18.69 0.14 2.37
N PRO A 56 -18.48 0.92 1.29
CA PRO A 56 -17.17 1.50 1.01
C PRO A 56 -16.68 2.36 2.19
N ASP A 57 -15.40 2.26 2.50
CA ASP A 57 -14.72 3.00 3.58
C ASP A 57 -13.83 4.08 2.95
N VAL A 58 -14.45 5.21 2.64
CA VAL A 58 -13.80 6.34 1.97
C VAL A 58 -12.76 6.99 2.88
N ASP A 59 -13.01 7.02 4.19
CA ASP A 59 -12.10 7.61 5.17
C ASP A 59 -10.78 6.83 5.22
N LYS A 60 -10.84 5.49 5.29
CA LYS A 60 -9.62 4.67 5.22
C LYS A 60 -8.88 4.78 3.89
N ALA A 61 -9.61 4.89 2.78
CA ALA A 61 -9.00 5.09 1.48
C ALA A 61 -8.21 6.41 1.44
N GLN A 62 -8.81 7.50 1.90
CA GLN A 62 -8.15 8.81 1.99
C GLN A 62 -6.96 8.80 2.94
N GLU A 63 -7.07 8.17 4.11
CA GLU A 63 -5.95 8.03 5.03
C GLU A 63 -4.78 7.26 4.40
N GLN A 64 -5.06 6.18 3.67
CA GLN A 64 -4.02 5.40 3.02
C GLN A 64 -3.35 6.18 1.89
N GLU A 65 -4.13 6.90 1.09
CA GLU A 65 -3.61 7.76 0.04
C GLU A 65 -2.73 8.87 0.63
N ALA A 66 -3.18 9.54 1.69
CA ALA A 66 -2.40 10.57 2.39
C ALA A 66 -1.10 10.01 2.99
N LYS A 67 -1.16 8.82 3.62
CA LYS A 67 0.04 8.13 4.13
C LYS A 67 1.01 7.82 3.00
N THR A 68 0.51 7.34 1.86
CA THR A 68 1.34 6.97 0.70
C THR A 68 2.00 8.21 0.09
N ALA A 69 1.22 9.27 -0.12
CA ALA A 69 1.71 10.55 -0.63
C ALA A 69 2.79 11.16 0.28
N PHE A 70 2.59 11.10 1.60
CA PHE A 70 3.58 11.55 2.58
C PHE A 70 4.88 10.74 2.49
N MET A 71 4.78 9.41 2.49
CA MET A 71 5.96 8.55 2.39
C MET A 71 6.74 8.79 1.09
N ASP A 72 6.05 8.96 -0.04
CA ASP A 72 6.67 9.27 -1.33
C ASP A 72 7.41 10.61 -1.32
N GLU A 73 6.87 11.63 -0.66
CA GLU A 73 7.52 12.93 -0.51
C GLU A 73 8.80 12.83 0.32
N GLU A 74 8.74 12.13 1.46
CA GLU A 74 9.88 11.93 2.34
C GLU A 74 10.98 11.09 1.68
N ILE A 75 10.60 10.06 0.92
CA ILE A 75 11.54 9.25 0.12
C ILE A 75 12.26 10.12 -0.92
N LYS A 76 11.54 11.01 -1.62
CA LYS A 76 12.16 11.93 -2.60
C LYS A 76 13.19 12.85 -1.93
N LYS A 77 12.86 13.44 -0.78
CA LYS A 77 13.79 14.30 -0.01
C LYS A 77 15.05 13.52 0.39
N LEU A 78 14.87 12.28 0.85
CA LEU A 78 15.98 11.41 1.24
C LEU A 78 16.89 11.07 0.05
N ILE A 79 16.32 10.78 -1.11
CA ILE A 79 17.09 10.48 -2.33
C ILE A 79 17.96 11.68 -2.74
N ILE A 80 17.38 12.89 -2.75
CA ILE A 80 18.12 14.12 -3.09
C ILE A 80 19.27 14.34 -2.12
N ARG A 81 19.01 14.21 -0.81
CA ARG A 81 20.03 14.34 0.22
C ARG A 81 21.17 13.34 0.02
N TYR A 82 20.84 12.07 -0.24
CA TYR A 82 21.83 11.03 -0.48
C TYR A 82 22.69 11.31 -1.72
N GLN A 83 22.10 11.82 -2.79
CA GLN A 83 22.83 12.20 -4.00
C GLN A 83 23.81 13.35 -3.72
N ASN A 84 23.36 14.40 -3.03
CA ASN A 84 24.21 15.53 -2.65
C ASN A 84 25.38 15.07 -1.75
N GLU A 85 25.12 14.26 -0.73
CA GLU A 85 26.15 13.72 0.15
C GLU A 85 27.17 12.87 -0.63
N LYS A 86 26.70 12.05 -1.57
CA LYS A 86 27.57 11.26 -2.46
C LYS A 86 28.45 12.14 -3.34
N GLU A 87 27.90 13.21 -3.91
CA GLU A 87 28.64 14.17 -4.74
C GLU A 87 29.70 14.91 -3.93
N GLU A 88 29.37 15.37 -2.71
CA GLU A 88 30.33 16.02 -1.81
C GLU A 88 31.50 15.10 -1.45
N ILE A 89 31.22 13.85 -1.10
CA ILE A 89 32.25 12.86 -0.77
C ILE A 89 33.14 12.61 -1.99
N THR A 90 32.52 12.47 -3.18
CA THR A 90 33.26 12.25 -4.44
C THR A 90 34.16 13.44 -4.77
N ALA A 91 33.67 14.67 -4.61
CA ALA A 91 34.44 15.88 -4.84
C ALA A 91 35.64 16.00 -3.88
N LYS A 92 35.44 15.70 -2.58
CA LYS A 92 36.52 15.68 -1.58
C LYS A 92 37.61 14.66 -1.94
N TYR A 93 37.21 13.44 -2.30
CA TYR A 93 38.15 12.39 -2.72
C TYR A 93 38.98 12.80 -3.93
N VAL A 94 38.36 13.38 -4.97
CA VAL A 94 39.07 13.86 -6.17
C VAL A 94 40.05 15.00 -5.83
N ALA A 95 39.64 15.95 -4.98
CA ALA A 95 40.50 17.04 -4.54
C ALA A 95 41.75 16.52 -3.80
N GLU A 96 41.60 15.58 -2.88
CA GLU A 96 42.69 14.95 -2.15
C GLU A 96 43.66 14.20 -3.09
N GLN A 97 43.14 13.45 -4.06
CA GLN A 97 43.97 12.77 -5.07
C GLN A 97 44.76 13.77 -5.94
N SER A 98 44.13 14.88 -6.36
CA SER A 98 44.80 15.92 -7.15
C SER A 98 45.88 16.67 -6.38
N ALA A 99 45.69 16.89 -5.07
CA ALA A 99 46.69 17.49 -4.18
C ALA A 99 47.89 16.57 -3.93
N GLY A 100 47.68 15.24 -3.96
CA GLY A 100 48.73 14.22 -3.85
C GLY A 100 49.65 14.09 -5.07
N CYS A 101 49.31 14.69 -6.22
CA CYS A 101 50.09 14.60 -7.46
C CYS A 101 51.23 15.62 -7.60
N TYR A 102 51.46 16.51 -6.62
CA TYR A 102 52.57 17.47 -6.64
C TYR A 102 53.53 17.25 -5.48
N GLY A 103 54.37 16.21 -5.57
CA GLY A 103 55.43 16.04 -4.57
C GLY A 103 56.20 14.72 -4.62
N LYS A 104 56.94 14.46 -5.70
CA LYS A 104 58.32 13.92 -5.66
C LYS A 104 58.88 13.84 -7.08
N LYS A 105 59.41 14.98 -7.55
CA LYS A 105 60.64 14.98 -8.34
C LYS A 105 61.79 15.14 -7.34
N ALA A 106 62.57 14.08 -7.18
CA ALA A 106 63.96 14.11 -6.73
C ALA A 106 64.61 12.85 -7.31
#